data_AF-A0A7S2LYN4-F1
#
_entry.id   AF-A0A7S2LYN4-F1
#
_cell.length_a   1.000
_cell.length_b   1.000
_cell.length_c   1.000
_cell.angle_alpha   90.00
_cell.angle_beta   90.00
_cell.angle_gamma   90.00
#
_symmetry.space_group_name_H-M   'P 1'
#
loop_
_entity.id
_entity.type
_entity.pdbx_description
1 polymer ?
#
loop_
_entity_poly.entity_id
_entity_poly.type
_entity_poly.pdbx_seq_one_letter_code
_entity_poly.pdbx_strand_id
1 'polypeptide(L)'
;WFVQAEAPPGAIFTSFRDAIIRDHKSKIGQSDVALYFVHWLTDLAGAEPTPLAGCEKFVTKFPLPVLNSFLRSFSFVERIATQSETQVMEEYLKVRWEEHEPKLGPQPMGDSAIAKMRLACMAQMNANVVLPAFDSLSEEDKDVLNVEMS
;
A
#
# COMPACT_ATOMS: atom_id res chain seq x y z
N TRP A 1 2.09 5.35 -2.84
CA TRP A 1 0.63 5.19 -2.99
C TRP A 1 0.11 3.92 -2.31
N PHE A 2 0.30 2.70 -2.83
CA PHE A 2 -0.13 1.47 -2.11
C PHE A 2 0.59 1.27 -0.75
N VAL A 3 1.89 1.57 -0.68
CA VAL A 3 2.72 1.47 0.54
C VAL A 3 2.21 2.31 1.72
N GLN A 4 1.54 3.42 1.42
CA GLN A 4 1.00 4.33 2.44
C GLN A 4 -0.51 4.19 2.58
N ALA A 5 -1.17 3.39 1.74
CA ALA A 5 -2.62 3.27 1.68
C ALA A 5 -3.38 4.62 1.50
N GLU A 6 -2.70 5.69 1.07
CA GLU A 6 -3.25 7.05 0.91
C GLU A 6 -4.35 7.12 -0.17
N ALA A 7 -4.31 6.17 -1.08
CA ALA A 7 -4.97 6.19 -2.35
C ALA A 7 -6.11 5.18 -2.46
N PRO A 8 -7.22 5.53 -3.13
CA PRO A 8 -8.23 4.54 -3.49
C PRO A 8 -7.61 3.44 -4.38
N PRO A 9 -7.96 2.16 -4.16
CA PRO A 9 -7.38 1.04 -4.91
C PRO A 9 -7.51 1.19 -6.43
N GLY A 10 -8.67 1.65 -6.90
CA GLY A 10 -8.93 1.85 -8.34
C GLY A 10 -8.06 2.93 -8.96
N ALA A 11 -7.82 4.03 -8.25
CA ALA A 11 -6.95 5.10 -8.76
C ALA A 11 -5.49 4.63 -8.94
N ILE A 12 -5.04 3.66 -8.13
CA ILE A 12 -3.69 3.07 -8.27
C ILE A 12 -3.66 2.03 -9.38
N PHE A 13 -4.64 1.12 -9.37
CA PHE A 13 -4.50 -0.14 -10.07
C PHE A 13 -5.34 -0.27 -11.32
N THR A 14 -6.39 0.54 -11.52
CA THR A 14 -7.27 0.37 -12.69
C THR A 14 -6.52 0.65 -13.98
N SER A 15 -5.75 1.74 -14.05
CA SER A 15 -4.92 2.03 -15.23
C SER A 15 -3.81 1.00 -15.46
N PHE A 16 -3.24 0.47 -14.38
CA PHE A 16 -2.20 -0.57 -14.43
C PHE A 16 -2.78 -1.89 -14.93
N ARG A 17 -3.90 -2.29 -14.33
CA ARG A 17 -4.70 -3.44 -14.71
C ARG A 17 -5.17 -3.31 -16.15
N ASP A 18 -5.69 -2.17 -16.57
CA ASP A 18 -6.10 -1.90 -17.94
C ASP A 18 -4.92 -1.93 -18.92
N ALA A 19 -3.76 -1.38 -18.55
CA ALA A 19 -2.56 -1.40 -19.39
C ALA A 19 -2.04 -2.83 -19.60
N ILE A 20 -2.13 -3.67 -18.57
CA ILE A 20 -1.72 -5.07 -18.64
C ILE A 20 -2.81 -5.92 -19.32
N ILE A 21 -4.10 -5.69 -19.04
CA ILE A 21 -5.28 -6.42 -19.57
C ILE A 21 -5.65 -6.00 -20.99
N ARG A 22 -5.28 -4.79 -21.44
CA ARG A 22 -5.63 -4.26 -22.77
C ARG A 22 -5.27 -5.20 -23.91
N ASP A 23 -4.25 -6.03 -23.74
CA ASP A 23 -3.98 -7.12 -24.67
C ASP A 23 -4.76 -8.37 -24.25
N HIS A 24 -6.09 -8.35 -24.45
CA HIS A 24 -7.06 -9.43 -24.17
C HIS A 24 -6.72 -10.80 -24.81
N LYS A 25 -5.59 -10.93 -25.51
CA LYS A 25 -5.10 -12.13 -26.18
C LYS A 25 -4.25 -13.02 -25.29
N SER A 26 -3.73 -12.51 -24.17
CA SER A 26 -2.77 -13.22 -23.32
C SER A 26 -3.30 -13.31 -21.89
N LYS A 27 -3.30 -14.51 -21.29
CA LYS A 27 -3.54 -14.67 -19.85
C LYS A 27 -2.34 -14.07 -19.11
N ILE A 28 -2.55 -12.94 -18.46
CA ILE A 28 -1.53 -12.29 -17.62
C ILE A 28 -1.21 -13.18 -16.44
N GLY A 29 0.07 -13.46 -16.25
CA GLY A 29 0.58 -14.18 -15.09
C GLY A 29 1.07 -13.23 -14.00
N GLN A 30 1.27 -13.77 -12.80
CA GLN A 30 1.95 -13.05 -11.71
C GLN A 30 3.35 -12.58 -12.10
N SER A 31 4.02 -13.30 -13.00
CA SER A 31 5.34 -12.94 -13.54
C SER A 31 5.35 -11.62 -14.31
N ASP A 32 4.27 -11.30 -15.02
CA ASP A 32 4.17 -10.07 -15.81
C ASP A 32 4.01 -8.85 -14.88
N VAL A 33 3.24 -9.03 -13.80
CA VAL A 33 3.10 -8.02 -12.74
C VAL A 33 4.44 -7.84 -12.01
N ALA A 34 5.14 -8.92 -11.65
CA ALA A 34 6.44 -8.85 -10.99
C ALA A 34 7.49 -8.09 -11.81
N LEU A 35 7.49 -8.25 -13.14
CA LEU A 35 8.42 -7.54 -14.03
C LEU A 35 8.23 -6.01 -13.97
N TYR A 36 6.98 -5.55 -13.91
CA TYR A 36 6.68 -4.12 -13.73
C TYR A 36 7.23 -3.60 -12.40
N PHE A 37 7.16 -4.40 -11.34
CA PHE A 37 7.68 -4.02 -10.02
C PHE A 37 9.20 -3.97 -9.96
N VAL A 38 9.89 -4.87 -10.66
CA VAL A 38 11.35 -4.80 -10.83
C VAL A 38 11.72 -3.51 -11.56
N HIS A 39 11.00 -3.14 -12.62
CA HIS A 39 11.20 -1.88 -13.30
C HIS A 39 10.97 -0.68 -12.36
N TRP A 40 9.91 -0.68 -11.56
CA TRP A 40 9.65 0.41 -10.62
C TRP A 40 10.74 0.52 -9.54
N LEU A 41 11.26 -0.60 -9.04
CA LEU A 41 12.41 -0.60 -8.13
C LEU A 41 13.64 0.03 -8.80
N THR A 42 13.89 -0.27 -10.08
CA THR A 42 15.00 0.37 -10.82
C THR A 42 14.79 1.87 -11.05
N ASP A 43 13.56 2.32 -11.25
CA ASP A 43 13.24 3.75 -11.35
C ASP A 43 13.46 4.47 -10.01
N LEU A 44 13.07 3.84 -8.89
CA LEU A 44 13.34 4.37 -7.55
C LEU A 44 14.84 4.51 -7.27
N ALA A 45 15.65 3.61 -7.82
CA ALA A 45 17.11 3.70 -7.75
C ALA A 45 17.67 4.95 -8.45
N GLY A 46 16.88 5.60 -9.32
CA GLY A 46 17.18 6.93 -9.87
C GLY A 46 17.87 6.94 -11.23
N ALA A 47 17.80 5.84 -11.99
CA ALA A 47 18.48 5.69 -13.29
C ALA A 47 19.98 6.04 -13.23
N GLU A 48 20.64 5.60 -12.14
CA GLU A 48 22.04 5.89 -11.89
C GLU A 48 22.97 5.14 -12.87
N PRO A 49 24.16 5.69 -13.22
CA PRO A 49 25.05 5.11 -14.23
C PRO A 49 25.63 3.75 -13.84
N THR A 50 25.60 3.43 -12.56
CA THR A 50 26.10 2.15 -12.04
C THR A 50 25.08 1.55 -11.08
N PRO A 51 24.96 0.20 -11.04
CA PRO A 51 24.10 -0.48 -10.08
C PRO A 51 24.42 -0.10 -8.62
N LEU A 52 25.69 0.12 -8.30
CA LEU A 52 26.13 0.50 -6.95
C LEU A 52 25.53 1.84 -6.51
N ALA A 53 25.62 2.88 -7.35
CA ALA A 53 25.09 4.20 -7.03
C ALA A 53 23.56 4.18 -6.82
N GLY A 54 22.85 3.40 -7.62
CA GLY A 54 21.41 3.17 -7.41
C GLY A 54 21.11 2.46 -6.09
N CYS A 55 21.89 1.41 -5.76
CA CYS A 55 21.76 0.68 -4.51
C CYS A 55 22.06 1.53 -3.27
N GLU A 56 23.06 2.42 -3.33
CA GLU A 56 23.40 3.31 -2.21
C GLU A 56 22.24 4.21 -1.82
N LYS A 57 21.40 4.63 -2.77
CA LYS A 57 20.21 5.43 -2.50
C LYS A 57 19.24 4.72 -1.54
N PHE A 58 19.07 3.41 -1.68
CA PHE A 58 18.21 2.61 -0.81
C PHE A 58 18.75 2.47 0.62
N VAL A 59 20.07 2.60 0.80
CA VAL A 59 20.73 2.48 2.12
C VAL A 59 20.89 3.83 2.80
N THR A 60 21.17 4.89 2.03
CA THR A 60 21.58 6.20 2.56
C THR A 60 20.51 7.27 2.50
N LYS A 61 19.58 7.19 1.52
CA LYS A 61 18.61 8.27 1.23
C LYS A 61 17.16 7.84 1.39
N PHE A 62 16.89 6.54 1.53
CA PHE A 62 15.54 6.02 1.68
C PHE A 62 15.30 5.58 3.13
N PRO A 63 14.25 6.05 3.81
CA PRO A 63 13.92 5.56 5.13
C PRO A 63 13.67 4.04 5.08
N LEU A 64 14.45 3.27 5.83
CA LEU A 64 14.38 1.81 5.85
C LEU A 64 12.95 1.26 6.09
N PRO A 65 12.13 1.84 6.98
CA PRO A 65 10.74 1.39 7.14
C PRO A 65 9.89 1.52 5.87
N VAL A 66 10.13 2.56 5.07
CA VAL A 66 9.41 2.81 3.81
C VAL A 66 9.86 1.84 2.74
N LEU A 67 11.18 1.60 2.62
CA LEU A 67 11.72 0.60 1.69
C LEU A 67 11.20 -0.81 2.02
N ASN A 68 11.20 -1.20 3.29
CA ASN A 68 10.66 -2.49 3.73
C ASN A 68 9.17 -2.61 3.41
N SER A 69 8.39 -1.55 3.64
CA SER A 69 6.96 -1.53 3.33
C SER A 69 6.72 -1.60 1.81
N PHE A 70 7.59 -0.99 1.01
CA PHE A 70 7.56 -1.08 -0.46
C PHE A 70 7.86 -2.51 -0.93
N LEU A 71 8.95 -3.13 -0.49
CA LEU A 71 9.29 -4.50 -0.89
C LEU A 71 8.23 -5.50 -0.44
N ARG A 72 7.68 -5.35 0.77
CA ARG A 72 6.57 -6.18 1.26
C ARG A 72 5.31 -6.08 0.42
N SER A 73 5.06 -4.92 -0.20
CA SER A 73 3.87 -4.76 -1.03
C SER A 73 3.85 -5.61 -2.29
N PHE A 74 5.01 -6.05 -2.79
CA PHE A 74 5.11 -6.76 -4.07
C PHE A 74 4.27 -8.05 -4.07
N SER A 75 4.33 -8.83 -2.98
CA SER A 75 3.59 -10.09 -2.85
C SER A 75 2.08 -9.91 -2.76
N PHE A 76 1.60 -8.69 -2.47
CA PHE A 76 0.19 -8.33 -2.52
C PHE A 76 -0.18 -7.86 -3.92
N VAL A 77 0.62 -6.99 -4.53
CA VAL A 77 0.26 -6.45 -5.86
C VAL A 77 0.31 -7.50 -6.95
N GLU A 78 1.20 -8.49 -6.88
CA GLU A 78 1.19 -9.65 -7.78
C GLU A 78 -0.18 -10.36 -7.82
N ARG A 79 -0.96 -10.28 -6.74
CA ARG A 79 -2.30 -10.90 -6.65
C ARG A 79 -3.35 -10.16 -7.48
N ILE A 80 -3.10 -8.94 -7.97
CA ILE A 80 -4.03 -8.21 -8.87
C ILE A 80 -4.29 -8.99 -10.17
N ALA A 81 -3.37 -9.88 -10.55
CA ALA A 81 -3.59 -10.79 -11.68
C ALA A 81 -4.82 -11.71 -11.47
N THR A 82 -5.17 -12.04 -10.22
CA THR A 82 -6.23 -13.00 -9.89
C THR A 82 -7.30 -12.47 -8.93
N GLN A 83 -7.01 -11.38 -8.21
CA GLN A 83 -7.89 -10.73 -7.24
C GLN A 83 -8.29 -9.33 -7.70
N SER A 84 -9.38 -8.81 -7.16
CA SER A 84 -9.74 -7.40 -7.33
C SER A 84 -8.83 -6.48 -6.53
N GLU A 85 -8.74 -5.22 -6.95
CA GLU A 85 -7.93 -4.18 -6.31
C GLU A 85 -8.35 -3.96 -4.85
N THR A 86 -9.66 -4.01 -4.58
CA THR A 86 -10.24 -3.95 -3.24
C THR A 86 -9.78 -5.12 -2.37
N GLN A 87 -9.84 -6.35 -2.88
CA GLN A 87 -9.39 -7.53 -2.13
C GLN A 87 -7.90 -7.44 -1.78
N VAL A 88 -7.06 -7.05 -2.74
CA VAL A 88 -5.62 -6.88 -2.52
C VAL A 88 -5.35 -5.81 -1.47
N MET A 89 -6.06 -4.68 -1.52
CA MET A 89 -5.93 -3.60 -0.55
C MET A 89 -6.35 -4.04 0.85
N GLU A 90 -7.51 -4.69 1.00
CA GLU A 90 -7.98 -5.16 2.30
C GLU A 90 -7.04 -6.18 2.93
N GLU A 91 -6.55 -7.16 2.14
CA GLU A 91 -5.56 -8.14 2.62
C GLU A 91 -4.28 -7.44 3.08
N TYR A 92 -3.81 -6.45 2.32
CA TYR A 92 -2.64 -5.66 2.69
C TYR A 92 -2.86 -4.91 4.00
N LEU A 93 -3.99 -4.19 4.14
CA LEU A 93 -4.32 -3.44 5.35
C LEU A 93 -4.37 -4.32 6.60
N LYS A 94 -4.97 -5.52 6.50
CA LYS A 94 -5.03 -6.48 7.60
C LYS A 94 -3.64 -6.92 8.04
N VAL A 95 -2.77 -7.28 7.09
CA VAL A 95 -1.40 -7.68 7.41
C VAL A 95 -0.60 -6.50 8.01
N ARG A 96 -0.74 -5.29 7.46
CA ARG A 96 -0.06 -4.10 8.03
C ARG A 96 -0.50 -3.79 9.44
N TRP A 97 -1.77 -4.02 9.78
CA TRP A 97 -2.27 -3.88 11.14
C TRP A 97 -1.65 -4.92 12.09
N GLU A 98 -1.61 -6.19 11.68
CA GLU A 98 -1.06 -7.29 12.48
C GLU A 98 0.45 -7.17 12.72
N GLU A 99 1.18 -6.68 11.72
CA GLU A 99 2.62 -6.48 11.77
C GLU A 99 3.03 -5.14 12.38
N HIS A 100 2.07 -4.30 12.79
CA HIS A 100 2.38 -3.00 13.36
C HIS A 100 3.08 -3.17 14.72
N GLU A 101 4.20 -2.45 14.89
CA GLU A 101 4.93 -2.38 16.15
C GLU A 101 4.97 -0.92 16.64
N PRO A 102 4.49 -0.62 17.85
CA PRO A 102 3.93 -1.56 18.83
C PRO A 102 2.53 -2.06 18.43
N LYS A 103 2.12 -3.22 18.96
CA LYS A 103 0.83 -3.84 18.61
C LYS A 103 -0.36 -2.91 18.89
N LEU A 104 -1.21 -2.73 17.87
CA LEU A 104 -2.41 -1.88 17.93
C LEU A 104 -3.64 -2.56 18.56
N GLY A 105 -3.56 -3.86 18.82
CA GLY A 105 -4.68 -4.66 19.32
C GLY A 105 -5.46 -5.36 18.20
N PRO A 106 -6.71 -5.80 18.46
CA PRO A 106 -7.50 -6.50 17.46
C PRO A 106 -7.81 -5.61 16.26
N GLN A 107 -8.01 -6.23 15.09
CA GLN A 107 -8.42 -5.51 13.89
C GLN A 107 -9.74 -4.76 14.14
N PRO A 108 -9.86 -3.48 13.72
CA PRO A 108 -11.09 -2.73 13.91
C PRO A 108 -12.23 -3.36 13.10
N MET A 109 -13.45 -3.21 13.61
CA MET A 109 -14.68 -3.71 13.00
C MET A 109 -15.69 -2.57 12.81
N GLY A 110 -16.63 -2.74 11.89
CA GLY A 110 -17.65 -1.75 11.57
C GLY A 110 -17.22 -0.74 10.50
N ASP A 111 -18.00 0.32 10.36
CA ASP A 111 -17.92 1.23 9.20
C ASP A 111 -16.60 2.01 9.14
N SER A 112 -15.96 2.27 10.28
CA SER A 112 -14.64 2.92 10.35
C SER A 112 -13.44 1.98 10.23
N ALA A 113 -13.64 0.67 10.02
CA ALA A 113 -12.56 -0.29 10.03
C ALA A 113 -11.49 0.01 8.97
N ILE A 114 -11.92 0.27 7.72
CA ILE A 114 -11.01 0.56 6.61
C ILE A 114 -10.30 1.89 6.83
N ALA A 115 -11.02 2.94 7.22
CA ALA A 115 -10.44 4.25 7.51
C ALA A 115 -9.34 4.17 8.59
N LYS A 116 -9.60 3.46 9.69
CA LYS A 116 -8.61 3.23 10.76
C LYS A 116 -7.39 2.45 10.28
N MET A 117 -7.59 1.37 9.51
CA MET A 117 -6.46 0.60 8.99
C MET A 117 -5.61 1.42 8.01
N ARG A 118 -6.25 2.23 7.15
CA ARG A 118 -5.55 3.14 6.23
C ARG A 118 -4.79 4.22 7.00
N LEU A 119 -5.40 4.85 7.99
CA LEU A 119 -4.75 5.83 8.87
C LEU A 119 -3.57 5.24 9.61
N ALA A 120 -3.67 4.02 10.14
CA ALA A 120 -2.55 3.34 10.78
C ALA A 120 -1.38 3.14 9.80
N CYS A 121 -1.68 2.75 8.56
CA CYS A 121 -0.66 2.59 7.52
C CYS A 121 -0.01 3.93 7.11
N MET A 122 -0.79 5.02 7.00
CA MET A 122 -0.30 6.36 6.68
C MET A 122 0.53 6.97 7.81
N ALA A 123 0.07 6.79 9.06
CA ALA A 123 0.70 7.34 10.25
C ALA A 123 2.02 6.64 10.60
N GLN A 124 2.26 5.45 10.04
CA GLN A 124 3.45 4.63 10.31
C GLN A 124 3.67 4.50 11.82
N MET A 125 4.84 4.87 12.34
CA MET A 125 5.18 4.77 13.76
C MET A 125 4.31 5.61 14.69
N ASN A 126 3.48 6.52 14.16
CA ASN A 126 2.62 7.41 14.95
C ASN A 126 1.16 6.93 15.04
N ALA A 127 0.85 5.70 14.60
CA ALA A 127 -0.52 5.17 14.64
C ALA A 127 -1.15 5.23 16.05
N ASN A 128 -0.35 5.05 17.12
CA ASN A 128 -0.83 5.13 18.50
C ASN A 128 -1.30 6.52 18.94
N VAL A 129 -0.91 7.57 18.21
CA VAL A 129 -1.37 8.94 18.47
C VAL A 129 -2.55 9.27 17.55
N VAL A 130 -2.47 8.84 16.29
CA VAL A 130 -3.47 9.14 15.26
C VAL A 130 -4.80 8.42 15.50
N LEU A 131 -4.76 7.14 15.90
CA LEU A 131 -5.99 6.35 16.09
C LEU A 131 -6.85 6.86 17.26
N PRO A 132 -6.29 7.17 18.45
CA PRO A 132 -7.09 7.80 19.52
C PRO A 132 -7.61 9.18 19.13
N ALA A 133 -6.84 9.96 18.36
CA ALA A 133 -7.28 11.25 17.85
C ALA A 133 -8.50 11.10 16.91
N PHE A 134 -8.46 10.11 16.01
CA PHE A 134 -9.61 9.75 15.17
C PHE A 134 -10.83 9.35 16.01
N ASP A 135 -10.63 8.56 17.07
CA ASP A 135 -11.73 8.15 17.95
C ASP A 135 -12.36 9.31 18.73
N SER A 136 -11.58 10.37 18.98
CA SER A 136 -12.04 11.58 19.67
C SER A 136 -12.79 12.58 18.78
N LEU A 137 -12.84 12.35 17.46
CA LEU A 137 -13.58 13.19 16.53
C LEU A 137 -15.09 13.11 16.76
N SER A 138 -15.80 14.13 16.27
CA SER A 138 -17.26 14.08 16.18
C SER A 138 -17.71 13.00 15.20
N GLU A 139 -18.93 12.48 15.35
CA GLU A 139 -19.45 11.47 14.42
C GLU A 139 -19.58 12.02 12.99
N GLU A 140 -19.89 13.32 12.83
CA GLU A 140 -19.93 13.99 11.52
C GLU A 140 -18.55 13.97 10.85
N ASP A 141 -17.48 14.31 11.57
CA ASP A 141 -16.12 14.29 11.03
C ASP A 141 -15.64 12.86 10.72
N LYS A 142 -16.02 11.88 11.56
CA LYS A 142 -15.71 10.48 11.30
C LYS A 142 -16.40 9.99 10.04
N ASP A 143 -17.66 10.36 9.82
CA ASP A 143 -18.41 9.96 8.64
C ASP A 143 -17.78 10.51 7.37
N VAL A 144 -17.37 11.79 7.38
CA VAL A 144 -16.62 12.38 6.25
C VAL A 144 -15.35 11.58 5.96
N LEU A 145 -14.53 11.32 6.98
CA LEU A 145 -13.29 10.55 6.81
C LEU A 145 -13.54 9.11 6.38
N ASN A 146 -14.59 8.46 6.88
CA ASN A 146 -14.97 7.11 6.48
C ASN A 146 -15.31 7.06 4.99
N VAL A 147 -16.03 8.06 4.48
CA VAL A 147 -16.40 8.16 3.06
C VAL A 147 -15.17 8.48 2.19
N GLU A 148 -14.31 9.40 2.62
CA GLU A 148 -13.09 9.73 1.87
C GLU A 148 -12.09 8.56 1.83
N MET A 149 -12.12 7.69 2.85
CA MET A 149 -11.19 6.58 3.01
C MET A 149 -11.77 5.20 2.64
N SER A 150 -13.02 5.10 2.21
CA SER A 150 -13.59 3.87 1.64
C SER A 150 -13.08 3.63 0.22
#